data_AF-A0A976HDM9-F1
#
_entry.id   AF-A0A976HDM9-F1
#
_cell.length_a   1.000
_cell.length_b   1.000
_cell.length_c   1.000
_cell.angle_alpha   90.00
_cell.angle_beta   90.00
_cell.angle_gamma   90.00
#
_symmetry.space_group_name_H-M   'P 1'
#
loop_
_entity.id
_entity.type
_entity.pdbx_description
1 polymer ?
#
loop_
_entity_poly.entity_id
_entity_poly.type
_entity_poly.pdbx_seq_one_letter_code
_entity_poly.pdbx_strand_id
1 'polypeptide(L)'
;GASDLMRTVLGFAATGTARPLIAKGNAGIPKYHDGHIHYDGTPELMAEYAVLARDAGVRIIGGCCGTMPEHLRAMRDALENKPKGPHPTLEDISSHLGGFSSASDGTGDTSGDPKRERRGRRG
;
A
#
# COMPACT_ATOMS: atom_id res chain seq x y z
N GLY A 1 4.15 1.64 -3.99
CA GLY A 1 2.87 2.40 -3.99
C GLY A 1 1.97 1.91 -2.88
N ALA A 2 0.65 2.05 -3.05
CA ALA A 2 -0.33 1.46 -2.13
C ALA A 2 -0.25 -0.08 -2.10
N SER A 3 0.10 -0.72 -3.23
CA SER A 3 0.35 -2.16 -3.36
C SER A 3 1.42 -2.67 -2.37
N ASP A 4 2.61 -2.06 -2.37
CA ASP A 4 3.70 -2.44 -1.46
C ASP A 4 3.33 -2.29 0.02
N LEU A 5 2.62 -1.20 0.36
CA LEU A 5 2.14 -0.99 1.73
C LEU A 5 1.18 -2.12 2.13
N MET A 6 0.25 -2.49 1.24
CA MET A 6 -0.70 -3.56 1.49
C MET A 6 -0.02 -4.91 1.68
N ARG A 7 1.05 -5.23 0.93
CA ARG A 7 1.86 -6.43 1.19
C ARG A 7 2.41 -6.45 2.62
N THR A 8 2.96 -5.34 3.09
CA THR A 8 3.43 -5.22 4.48
C THR A 8 2.30 -5.35 5.50
N VAL A 9 1.11 -4.79 5.20
CA VAL A 9 -0.07 -4.94 6.05
C VAL A 9 -0.47 -6.41 6.20
N LEU A 10 -0.49 -7.20 5.12
CA LEU A 10 -0.79 -8.63 5.22
C LEU A 10 0.23 -9.36 6.09
N GLY A 11 1.52 -9.01 5.96
CA GLY A 11 2.58 -9.55 6.82
C GLY A 11 2.35 -9.24 8.31
N PHE A 12 1.97 -8.01 8.65
CA PHE A 12 1.64 -7.65 10.02
C PHE A 12 0.36 -8.35 10.52
N ALA A 13 -0.68 -8.43 9.69
CA ALA A 13 -1.92 -9.12 10.04
C ALA A 13 -1.68 -10.61 10.32
N ALA A 14 -0.82 -11.27 9.53
CA ALA A 14 -0.45 -12.67 9.69
C ALA A 14 0.27 -12.99 11.01
N THR A 15 0.83 -11.99 11.71
CA THR A 15 1.45 -12.19 13.03
C THR A 15 0.43 -12.49 14.14
N GLY A 16 -0.87 -12.29 13.89
CA GLY A 16 -1.91 -12.42 14.92
C GLY A 16 -1.89 -11.30 15.96
N THR A 17 -1.28 -10.15 15.65
CA THR A 17 -1.22 -9.00 16.55
C THR A 17 -2.62 -8.52 16.96
N ALA A 18 -2.84 -8.30 18.26
CA ALA A 18 -4.06 -7.69 18.78
C ALA A 18 -4.05 -6.14 18.68
N ARG A 19 -2.91 -5.54 18.31
CA ARG A 19 -2.79 -4.09 18.18
C ARG A 19 -3.48 -3.61 16.89
N PRO A 20 -4.22 -2.49 16.92
CA PRO A 20 -4.81 -1.93 15.71
C PRO A 20 -3.75 -1.63 14.65
N LEU A 21 -3.98 -2.09 13.42
CA LEU A 21 -3.17 -1.72 12.27
C LEU A 21 -3.64 -0.39 11.70
N ILE A 22 -2.67 0.43 11.30
CA ILE A 22 -2.87 1.72 10.64
C ILE A 22 -2.21 1.64 9.27
N ALA A 23 -2.96 1.95 8.20
CA ALA A 23 -2.42 2.01 6.86
C ALA A 23 -2.59 3.41 6.28
N LYS A 24 -1.50 3.96 5.74
CA LYS A 24 -1.47 5.30 5.16
C LYS A 24 -0.73 5.31 3.83
N GLY A 25 -1.43 4.93 2.76
CA GLY A 25 -0.87 4.81 1.40
C GLY A 25 -0.56 6.17 0.76
N ASN A 26 0.52 6.26 -0.02
CA ASN A 26 0.69 7.37 -0.95
C ASN A 26 -0.39 7.29 -2.06
N ALA A 27 -0.78 8.43 -2.64
CA ALA A 27 -1.69 8.46 -3.79
C ALA A 27 -0.95 8.01 -5.06
N GLY A 28 -0.78 6.71 -5.25
CA GLY A 28 -0.04 6.15 -6.39
C GLY A 28 1.47 6.09 -6.18
N ILE A 29 2.20 5.89 -7.27
CA ILE A 29 3.67 5.73 -7.24
C ILE A 29 4.31 7.09 -7.52
N PRO A 30 5.24 7.56 -6.66
CA PRO A 30 5.94 8.82 -6.91
C PRO A 30 6.73 8.73 -8.22
N LYS A 31 6.46 9.65 -9.14
CA LYS A 31 7.16 9.83 -10.41
C LYS A 31 7.91 11.15 -10.39
N TYR A 32 9.16 11.15 -10.87
CA TYR A 32 9.90 12.38 -11.08
C TYR A 32 9.50 12.99 -12.42
N HIS A 33 9.08 14.25 -12.40
CA HIS A 33 8.77 15.04 -13.59
C HIS A 33 9.32 16.45 -13.36
N ASP A 34 10.22 16.90 -14.24
CA ASP A 34 10.82 18.25 -14.22
C ASP A 34 11.34 18.72 -12.85
N GLY A 35 12.02 17.82 -12.11
CA GLY A 35 12.60 18.14 -10.81
C GLY A 35 11.62 18.09 -9.63
N HIS A 36 10.35 17.77 -9.87
CA HIS A 36 9.32 17.62 -8.84
C HIS A 36 8.78 16.19 -8.79
N ILE A 37 8.32 15.76 -7.60
CA ILE A 37 7.68 14.47 -7.41
C ILE A 37 6.17 14.65 -7.66
N HIS A 38 5.65 13.91 -8.63
CA HIS A 38 4.24 13.82 -8.94
C HIS A 38 3.68 12.46 -8.53
N TYR A 39 2.42 12.46 -8.12
CA TYR A 39 1.68 11.30 -7.66
C TYR A 39 0.54 11.05 -8.63
N ASP A 40 0.40 9.82 -9.11
CA ASP A 40 -0.53 9.44 -10.17
C ASP A 40 -1.76 8.65 -9.67
N GLY A 41 -1.89 8.48 -8.36
CA GLY A 41 -3.03 7.79 -7.78
C GLY A 41 -4.28 8.64 -7.92
N THR A 42 -5.33 8.05 -8.49
CA THR A 42 -6.63 8.69 -8.62
C THR A 42 -7.48 8.50 -7.36
N PRO A 43 -8.56 9.28 -7.17
CA PRO A 43 -9.52 9.03 -6.09
C PRO A 43 -10.07 7.60 -6.10
N GLU A 44 -10.31 7.02 -7.27
CA GLU A 44 -10.82 5.65 -7.45
C GLU A 44 -9.79 4.61 -6.98
N LEU A 45 -8.53 4.78 -7.36
CA LEU A 45 -7.44 3.90 -6.91
C LEU A 45 -7.32 3.93 -5.38
N MET A 46 -7.39 5.13 -4.79
CA MET A 46 -7.32 5.28 -3.34
C MET A 46 -8.54 4.68 -2.63
N ALA A 47 -9.72 4.75 -3.25
CA ALA A 47 -10.92 4.10 -2.76
C ALA A 47 -10.81 2.57 -2.75
N GLU A 48 -10.24 1.96 -3.80
CA GLU A 48 -9.94 0.53 -3.82
C GLU A 48 -8.93 0.13 -2.74
N TYR A 49 -7.87 0.93 -2.58
CA TYR A 49 -6.89 0.74 -1.51
C TYR A 49 -7.56 0.73 -0.13
N ALA A 50 -8.47 1.67 0.14
CA ALA A 50 -9.13 1.75 1.43
C ALA A 50 -9.99 0.50 1.73
N VAL A 51 -10.71 0.00 0.74
CA VAL A 51 -11.52 -1.22 0.86
C VAL A 51 -10.63 -2.43 1.16
N LEU A 52 -9.55 -2.61 0.41
CA LEU A 52 -8.60 -3.70 0.63
C LEU A 52 -7.93 -3.62 2.01
N ALA A 53 -7.59 -2.40 2.46
CA ALA A 53 -7.04 -2.18 3.81
C ALA A 53 -8.03 -2.60 4.91
N ARG A 54 -9.30 -2.19 4.81
CA ARG A 54 -10.36 -2.59 5.75
C ARG A 54 -10.52 -4.11 5.77
N ASP A 55 -10.52 -4.74 4.61
CA ASP A 55 -10.74 -6.18 4.47
C ASP A 55 -9.54 -6.98 4.98
N ALA A 56 -8.33 -6.43 4.92
CA ALA A 56 -7.11 -6.93 5.58
C ALA A 56 -7.07 -6.70 7.11
N GLY A 57 -8.11 -6.10 7.70
CA GLY A 57 -8.21 -5.88 9.14
C GLY A 57 -7.61 -4.57 9.65
N VAL A 58 -7.25 -3.64 8.77
CA VAL A 58 -6.80 -2.30 9.16
C VAL A 58 -7.92 -1.52 9.83
N ARG A 59 -7.60 -0.83 10.93
CA ARG A 59 -8.58 -0.09 11.76
C ARG A 59 -8.58 1.40 11.51
N ILE A 60 -7.43 1.97 11.13
CA ILE A 60 -7.30 3.38 10.76
C ILE A 60 -6.69 3.44 9.36
N ILE A 61 -7.44 4.02 8.43
CA ILE A 61 -7.10 4.07 7.01
C ILE A 61 -7.01 5.54 6.61
N GLY A 62 -5.96 5.91 5.90
CA GLY A 62 -5.78 7.26 5.40
C GLY A 62 -4.79 7.35 4.27
N GLY A 63 -4.42 8.57 3.92
CA GLY A 63 -3.47 8.87 2.85
C GLY A 63 -2.19 9.57 3.33
N CYS A 64 -1.13 9.41 2.56
CA CYS A 64 0.18 10.01 2.79
C CYS A 64 0.49 11.05 1.71
N CYS A 65 1.67 10.99 1.10
CA CYS A 65 2.05 11.96 0.09
C CYS A 65 1.17 11.81 -1.16
N GLY A 66 0.81 12.95 -1.77
CA GLY A 66 -0.08 13.01 -2.93
C GLY A 66 -1.58 12.90 -2.62
N THR A 67 -1.97 12.51 -1.40
CA THR A 67 -3.40 12.44 -1.05
C THR A 67 -4.00 13.83 -0.90
N MET A 68 -5.11 14.06 -1.60
CA MET A 68 -5.91 15.29 -1.59
C MET A 68 -7.33 15.04 -1.04
N PRO A 69 -8.12 16.07 -0.70
CA PRO A 69 -9.49 15.91 -0.20
C PRO A 69 -10.40 15.08 -1.10
N GLU A 70 -10.25 15.12 -2.43
CA GLU A 70 -11.05 14.26 -3.33
C GLU A 70 -10.82 12.77 -3.06
N HIS A 71 -9.57 12.37 -2.80
CA HIS A 71 -9.22 10.99 -2.46
C HIS A 71 -9.86 10.57 -1.13
N LEU A 72 -9.83 11.45 -0.12
CA LEU A 72 -10.44 11.16 1.18
C LEU A 72 -11.96 10.98 1.05
N ARG A 73 -12.63 11.79 0.21
CA ARG A 73 -14.05 11.63 -0.09
C ARG A 73 -14.33 10.27 -0.74
N ALA A 74 -13.59 9.93 -1.80
CA ALA A 74 -13.77 8.65 -2.49
C ALA A 74 -13.49 7.43 -1.57
N MET A 75 -12.45 7.51 -0.74
CA MET A 75 -12.15 6.48 0.27
C MET A 75 -13.29 6.31 1.27
N ARG A 76 -13.81 7.41 1.81
CA ARG A 76 -14.95 7.39 2.73
C ARG A 76 -16.18 6.78 2.08
N ASP A 77 -16.55 7.26 0.89
CA ASP A 77 -17.73 6.79 0.17
C ASP A 77 -17.64 5.28 -0.12
N ALA A 78 -16.46 4.79 -0.52
CA ALA A 78 -16.25 3.36 -0.73
C ALA A 78 -16.31 2.54 0.56
N LEU A 79 -15.75 3.04 1.67
CA LEU A 79 -15.78 2.36 2.96
C LEU A 79 -17.20 2.28 3.55
N GLU A 80 -18.03 3.30 3.34
CA GLU A 80 -19.41 3.35 3.81
C GLU A 80 -20.36 2.50 2.96
N ASN A 81 -20.14 2.42 1.64
CA ASN A 81 -21.11 1.83 0.72
C ASN A 81 -20.75 0.43 0.19
N LYS A 82 -19.48 0.00 0.25
CA LYS A 82 -19.10 -1.35 -0.20
C LYS A 82 -19.19 -2.34 0.97
N PRO A 83 -19.82 -3.52 0.80
CA PRO A 83 -19.85 -4.55 1.84
C PRO A 83 -18.43 -5.02 2.18
N LYS A 84 -18.25 -5.57 3.38
CA LYS A 84 -16.95 -6.14 3.80
C LYS A 84 -16.64 -7.39 2.97
N GLY A 85 -15.48 -7.40 2.32
CA GLY A 85 -14.99 -8.51 1.52
C GLY A 85 -14.21 -9.55 2.34
N PRO A 86 -13.76 -10.64 1.69
CA PRO A 86 -12.80 -11.57 2.29
C PRO A 86 -11.43 -10.89 2.50
N HIS A 87 -10.59 -11.51 3.32
CA HIS A 87 -9.21 -11.05 3.49
C HIS A 87 -8.45 -11.14 2.14
N PRO A 88 -7.85 -10.05 1.64
CA PRO A 88 -7.28 -10.02 0.30
C PRO A 88 -5.99 -10.83 0.20
N THR A 89 -5.73 -11.36 -1.00
CA THR A 89 -4.48 -12.00 -1.41
C THR A 89 -3.51 -10.99 -2.06
N LEU A 90 -2.26 -11.40 -2.30
CA LEU A 90 -1.32 -10.58 -3.07
C LEU A 90 -1.75 -10.40 -4.54
N GLU A 91 -2.48 -11.36 -5.09
CA GLU A 91 -3.05 -11.27 -6.43
C GLU A 91 -4.17 -10.23 -6.48
N ASP A 92 -5.08 -10.24 -5.50
CA ASP A 92 -6.12 -9.20 -5.37
C ASP A 92 -5.47 -7.81 -5.24
N ILE A 93 -4.44 -7.67 -4.41
CA ILE A 93 -3.74 -6.38 -4.25
C ILE A 93 -3.11 -5.91 -5.57
N SER A 94 -2.42 -6.80 -6.29
CA SER A 94 -1.70 -6.40 -7.50
C SER A 94 -2.62 -6.11 -8.69
N SER A 95 -3.75 -6.82 -8.80
CA SER A 95 -4.78 -6.58 -9.82
C SER A 95 -5.50 -5.24 -9.63
N HIS A 96 -5.77 -4.84 -8.38
CA HIS A 96 -6.48 -3.60 -8.06
C HIS A 96 -5.56 -2.37 -7.93
N LEU A 97 -4.40 -2.52 -7.28
CA LEU A 97 -3.52 -1.40 -6.91
C LEU A 97 -2.27 -1.27 -7.79
N GLY A 98 -2.13 -2.17 -8.78
CA GLY A 98 -0.94 -2.28 -9.62
C GLY A 98 0.18 -3.10 -9.00
N GLY A 99 1.23 -3.33 -9.78
CA GLY A 99 2.36 -4.18 -9.42
C GLY A 99 3.12 -3.73 -8.16
N PHE A 100 3.87 -4.68 -7.58
CA PHE A 100 4.78 -4.42 -6.47
C PHE A 100 6.10 -3.82 -6.96
N SER A 101 6.73 -2.99 -6.14
CA SER A 101 8.03 -2.38 -6.44
C SER A 101 9.20 -3.37 -6.36
N SER A 102 9.03 -4.50 -5.68
CA SER A 102 10.04 -5.57 -5.58
C SER A 102 9.47 -6.92 -5.99
N ALA A 103 10.29 -7.72 -6.69
CA ALA A 103 9.93 -9.07 -7.12
C ALA A 103 9.78 -10.06 -5.96
N SER A 104 10.46 -9.83 -4.83
CA SER A 104 10.38 -10.63 -3.61
C SER A 104 9.78 -9.83 -2.47
N ASP A 105 9.06 -10.51 -1.57
CA ASP A 105 8.52 -9.96 -0.31
C ASP A 105 9.53 -9.98 0.85
N GLY A 106 10.73 -10.55 0.62
CA GLY A 106 11.81 -10.63 1.60
C GLY A 106 11.63 -11.70 2.68
N THR A 107 10.66 -12.61 2.51
CA THR A 107 10.39 -13.71 3.46
C THR A 107 10.85 -15.09 2.96
N GLY A 108 11.26 -15.20 1.70
CA GLY A 108 11.82 -16.41 1.11
C GLY A 108 13.29 -16.66 1.49
N ASP A 109 13.85 -17.79 1.05
CA ASP A 109 15.27 -18.09 1.23
C ASP A 109 16.14 -17.12 0.43
N THR A 110 16.84 -16.23 1.14
CA THR A 110 17.71 -15.20 0.56
C THR A 110 19.13 -15.71 0.27
N SER A 111 19.37 -17.02 0.39
CA SER A 111 20.70 -17.63 0.20
C SER A 111 21.31 -17.37 -1.19
N GLY A 112 20.49 -17.05 -2.20
CA GLY A 112 20.91 -16.72 -3.56
C GLY A 112 20.81 -15.23 -3.96
N ASP A 113 20.34 -14.35 -3.08
CA ASP A 113 20.09 -12.95 -3.44
C ASP A 113 21.39 -12.14 -3.50
N PRO A 114 21.57 -11.24 -4.49
CA PRO A 114 22.73 -10.36 -4.54
C PRO A 114 22.76 -9.48 -3.28
N LYS A 115 23.85 -9.58 -2.51
CA LYS A 115 24.06 -8.76 -1.31
C LYS A 115 23.96 -7.29 -1.68
N ARG A 116 22.95 -6.61 -1.15
CA ARG A 116 22.74 -5.17 -1.32
C ARG A 116 23.93 -4.42 -0.73
N GLU A 117 24.78 -3.86 -1.60
CA GLU A 117 25.92 -3.06 -1.17
C GLU A 117 25.40 -1.78 -0.48
N ARG A 118 25.66 -1.66 0.83
CA ARG A 118 25.37 -0.43 1.57
C ARG A 118 26.33 0.66 1.09
N ARG A 119 25.92 1.48 0.13
CA ARG A 119 26.61 2.74 -0.17
C ARG A 119 26.44 3.71 0.99
N GLY A 120 27.35 3.63 1.95
CA GLY A 120 27.50 4.63 3.00
C GLY A 120 27.98 5.93 2.38
N ARG A 121 27.07 6.87 2.10
CA ARG A 121 27.45 8.26 1.86
C ARG A 121 27.10 9.06 3.11
N ARG A 122 28.03 9.07 4.07
CA ARG A 122 28.20 10.22 4.96
C ARG A 122 29.19 11.13 4.26
N GLY A 123 28.72 12.33 3.90
CA GLY A 123 29.48 13.40 3.27
C GLY A 123 28.56 14.59 3.20
#